data_AF-A0A955G0H4-F1
#
_entry.id   AF-A0A955G0H4-F1
#
_cell.length_a   1.000
_cell.length_b   1.000
_cell.length_c   1.000
_cell.angle_alpha   90.00
_cell.angle_beta   90.00
_cell.angle_gamma   90.00
#
_symmetry.space_group_name_H-M   'P 1'
#
loop_
_entity.id
_entity.type
_entity.pdbx_description
1 polymer ?
#
loop_
_entity_poly.entity_id
_entity_poly.type
_entity_poly.pdbx_seq_one_letter_code
_entity_poly.pdbx_strand_id
1 'polypeptide(L)'
;MGFAKGAFTQPALNIPSQHTEVKKRWHDGSVKFAVAYGVGSGEIAVKEGVNTQTAISQDLTDISISIDGVDIKLERFEQGVIESRYRALHDDLLVLLTVRQWADGTRWARFAVENGYVNKATQTKEYKAVVTIGDEVLNQVILHDPHTRWIADGWIGEHAIAYQDIDYLKSTGLVPNYIASDAVPPGSYQSYSVGEIGNHTKGMGAGGYQYQIGLLPGWDASYLASGSKEAYQSVIANAKAIGSYPIAWRDYDTLEQIDLDKFNQWTVSGYKQGGANQVCSTAGCWERAHFPSTGYLAYLLTGDPVHLDTLAHTAALCYLIQNWGYGGGLGKERLSLGQTRGQAWCWRSIGMYTALTDDQDFNDMLSFNFARFAQDIDKNEIGVTYIGNISAYGRGVIAPWMQNFRVQVLGFLSDIEPVDGMTDLIALRDHNYKFTVGLLGCFDTAGSYTLRAGPENTASIADIWTWGEINPSECGNEITRPTATSYWANMLPAISYAVDHKADGAESAWQRLSNAINFNQFQAGFKLNPVWGVFPRLDKTGGGEW
;
A
#
# COMPACT_ATOMS: atom_id res chain seq x y z
N MET A 1 14.44 3.70 -5.37
CA MET A 1 14.34 5.10 -5.78
C MET A 1 13.16 5.27 -6.71
N GLY A 2 12.21 6.13 -6.31
CA GLY A 2 11.12 6.57 -7.18
C GLY A 2 11.57 7.72 -8.08
N PHE A 3 11.03 7.81 -9.29
CA PHE A 3 11.40 8.81 -10.27
C PHE A 3 10.18 9.50 -10.85
N ALA A 4 10.27 10.82 -11.04
CA ALA A 4 9.24 11.57 -11.75
C ALA A 4 9.15 11.11 -13.21
N LYS A 5 7.94 11.20 -13.78
CA LYS A 5 7.70 10.90 -15.18
C LYS A 5 8.57 11.80 -16.08
N GLY A 6 9.15 11.22 -17.13
CA GLY A 6 10.08 11.88 -18.04
C GLY A 6 11.48 12.18 -17.48
N ALA A 7 11.78 11.88 -16.20
CA ALA A 7 13.04 12.29 -15.58
C ALA A 7 14.27 11.53 -16.12
N PHE A 8 14.17 10.21 -16.24
CA PHE A 8 15.29 9.35 -16.67
C PHE A 8 14.79 8.18 -17.53
N THR A 9 15.59 7.76 -18.51
CA THR A 9 15.33 6.51 -19.24
C THR A 9 16.19 5.35 -18.73
N GLN A 10 17.36 5.68 -18.17
CA GLN A 10 18.32 4.78 -17.56
C GLN A 10 19.11 5.54 -16.46
N PRO A 11 18.63 5.52 -15.21
CA PRO A 11 19.32 6.16 -14.10
C PRO A 11 20.57 5.37 -13.70
N ALA A 12 21.59 6.11 -13.25
CA ALA A 12 22.85 5.62 -12.74
C ALA A 12 23.32 6.50 -11.58
N LEU A 13 23.99 5.92 -10.58
CA LEU A 13 24.62 6.70 -9.52
C LEU A 13 25.95 7.31 -9.99
N ASN A 14 26.33 8.46 -9.44
CA ASN A 14 27.62 9.11 -9.69
C ASN A 14 28.82 8.47 -8.92
N ILE A 15 28.81 7.15 -8.72
CA ILE A 15 29.86 6.41 -7.99
C ILE A 15 30.46 5.27 -8.84
N PRO A 16 31.73 4.85 -8.61
CA PRO A 16 32.45 3.95 -9.51
C PRO A 16 31.84 2.55 -9.66
N SER A 17 31.41 1.94 -8.55
CA SER A 17 30.88 0.58 -8.51
C SER A 17 29.35 0.59 -8.47
N GLN A 18 28.71 1.38 -9.34
CA GLN A 18 27.27 1.52 -9.32
C GLN A 18 26.56 0.42 -10.14
N HIS A 19 25.44 -0.03 -9.61
CA HIS A 19 24.49 -0.87 -10.31
C HIS A 19 23.09 -0.34 -10.05
N THR A 20 22.35 -0.05 -11.11
CA THR A 20 20.95 0.37 -11.04
C THR A 20 20.10 -0.61 -11.83
N GLU A 21 19.11 -1.18 -11.15
CA GLU A 21 18.16 -2.12 -11.73
C GLU A 21 16.80 -1.44 -11.86
N VAL A 22 16.36 -1.20 -13.10
CA VAL A 22 15.02 -0.66 -13.38
C VAL A 22 13.99 -1.75 -13.10
N LYS A 23 13.11 -1.51 -12.14
CA LYS A 23 12.05 -2.45 -11.73
C LYS A 23 10.73 -2.15 -12.41
N LYS A 24 10.41 -0.87 -12.66
CA LYS A 24 9.17 -0.47 -13.35
C LYS A 24 9.36 0.83 -14.13
N ARG A 25 8.61 0.97 -15.22
CA ARG A 25 8.52 2.17 -16.06
C ARG A 25 7.14 2.80 -16.00
N TRP A 26 7.09 4.09 -16.29
CA TRP A 26 5.85 4.82 -16.59
C TRP A 26 5.36 4.47 -17.99
N HIS A 27 4.11 4.82 -18.32
CA HIS A 27 3.56 4.57 -19.66
C HIS A 27 4.26 5.35 -20.79
N ASP A 28 4.97 6.44 -20.47
CA ASP A 28 5.80 7.18 -21.43
C ASP A 28 7.17 6.52 -21.68
N GLY A 29 7.45 5.39 -21.01
CA GLY A 29 8.70 4.65 -21.11
C GLY A 29 9.81 5.13 -20.18
N SER A 30 9.64 6.25 -19.47
CA SER A 30 10.62 6.71 -18.49
C SER A 30 10.62 5.79 -17.26
N VAL A 31 11.70 5.80 -16.49
CA VAL A 31 11.80 4.97 -15.29
C VAL A 31 10.86 5.50 -14.21
N LYS A 32 10.08 4.58 -13.62
CA LYS A 32 9.18 4.83 -12.48
C LYS A 32 9.88 4.49 -11.18
N PHE A 33 10.44 3.28 -11.12
CA PHE A 33 11.10 2.77 -9.93
C PHE A 33 12.35 1.97 -10.32
N ALA A 34 13.45 2.23 -9.64
CA ALA A 34 14.67 1.45 -9.75
C ALA A 34 15.33 1.25 -8.38
N VAL A 35 16.06 0.14 -8.23
CA VAL A 35 16.90 -0.11 -7.06
C VAL A 35 18.34 0.13 -7.47
N ALA A 36 19.03 1.01 -6.75
CA ALA A 36 20.41 1.34 -7.02
C ALA A 36 21.32 0.93 -5.85
N TYR A 37 22.48 0.44 -6.21
CA TYR A 37 23.50 -0.09 -5.34
C TYR A 37 24.84 0.52 -5.73
N GLY A 38 25.75 0.66 -4.77
CA GLY A 38 27.15 0.83 -5.09
C GLY A 38 27.99 1.10 -3.86
N VAL A 39 29.29 1.16 -4.08
CA VAL A 39 30.29 1.48 -3.05
C VAL A 39 30.84 2.86 -3.37
N GLY A 40 30.78 3.77 -2.39
CA GLY A 40 31.22 5.15 -2.54
C GLY A 40 31.12 5.94 -1.25
N SER A 41 31.58 7.18 -1.29
CA SER A 41 31.51 8.14 -0.20
C SER A 41 31.06 9.51 -0.71
N GLY A 42 30.51 10.34 0.19
CA GLY A 42 30.03 11.68 -0.13
C GLY A 42 28.59 11.71 -0.64
N GLU A 43 28.24 12.82 -1.29
CA GLU A 43 26.91 13.06 -1.86
C GLU A 43 26.68 12.21 -3.11
N ILE A 44 25.62 11.40 -3.08
CA ILE A 44 25.24 10.49 -4.15
C ILE A 44 24.16 11.15 -4.99
N ALA A 45 24.50 11.50 -6.23
CA ALA A 45 23.57 12.05 -7.20
C ALA A 45 23.18 10.99 -8.24
N VAL A 46 21.97 11.11 -8.77
CA VAL A 46 21.48 10.27 -9.88
C VAL A 46 21.66 11.03 -11.20
N LYS A 47 22.17 10.34 -12.22
CA LYS A 47 22.36 10.86 -13.57
C LYS A 47 21.86 9.86 -14.61
N GLU A 48 21.70 10.29 -15.85
CA GLU A 48 21.52 9.37 -16.96
C GLU A 48 22.84 8.60 -17.20
N GLY A 49 22.77 7.28 -17.34
CA GLY A 49 23.95 6.47 -17.58
C GLY A 49 23.71 4.97 -17.53
N VAL A 50 24.78 4.20 -17.76
CA VAL A 50 24.74 2.73 -17.76
C VAL A 50 25.46 2.16 -16.54
N ASN A 51 25.07 0.95 -16.16
CA ASN A 51 25.69 0.18 -15.08
C ASN A 51 27.19 -0.03 -15.33
N THR A 52 27.99 0.17 -14.28
CA THR A 52 29.44 -0.05 -14.33
C THR A 52 29.86 -1.34 -13.64
N GLN A 53 28.99 -1.91 -12.80
CA GLN A 53 29.27 -3.14 -12.05
C GLN A 53 28.79 -4.39 -12.78
N THR A 54 29.62 -5.44 -12.74
CA THR A 54 29.33 -6.79 -13.26
C THR A 54 28.90 -7.75 -12.15
N ALA A 55 28.34 -8.90 -12.52
CA ALA A 55 27.88 -9.92 -11.56
C ALA A 55 29.00 -10.36 -10.60
N ILE A 56 28.67 -10.45 -9.31
CA ILE A 56 29.57 -10.91 -8.25
C ILE A 56 29.17 -12.31 -7.82
N SER A 57 30.16 -13.18 -7.57
CA SER A 57 29.90 -14.48 -6.96
C SER A 57 29.43 -14.30 -5.51
N GLN A 58 28.24 -14.81 -5.21
CA GLN A 58 27.66 -14.78 -3.87
C GLN A 58 28.34 -15.82 -2.99
N ASP A 59 28.77 -15.42 -1.79
CA ASP A 59 29.30 -16.31 -0.77
C ASP A 59 28.35 -16.41 0.43
N LEU A 60 27.97 -17.64 0.76
CA LEU A 60 27.04 -17.97 1.84
C LEU A 60 27.73 -18.62 3.06
N THR A 61 29.07 -18.72 3.12
CA THR A 61 29.74 -19.44 4.24
C THR A 61 29.32 -18.95 5.62
N ASP A 62 29.00 -17.66 5.75
CA ASP A 62 28.69 -17.00 7.02
C ASP A 62 27.18 -16.68 7.14
N ILE A 63 26.36 -17.29 6.29
CA ILE A 63 24.90 -17.08 6.20
C ILE A 63 24.22 -18.45 6.28
N SER A 64 23.53 -18.71 7.38
CA SER A 64 22.85 -19.99 7.59
C SER A 64 21.59 -19.85 8.43
N ILE A 65 20.72 -20.86 8.30
CA ILE A 65 19.56 -21.05 9.15
C ILE A 65 19.46 -22.53 9.52
N SER A 66 19.17 -22.81 10.78
CA SER A 66 18.77 -24.13 11.26
C SER A 66 17.39 -24.09 11.90
N ILE A 67 16.64 -25.18 11.72
CA ILE A 67 15.33 -25.41 12.33
C ILE A 67 15.41 -26.71 13.11
N ASP A 68 15.14 -26.66 14.42
CA ASP A 68 15.28 -27.79 15.35
C ASP A 68 16.65 -28.50 15.27
N GLY A 69 17.70 -27.70 15.04
CA GLY A 69 19.08 -28.19 14.92
C GLY A 69 19.42 -28.81 13.56
N VAL A 70 18.52 -28.77 12.57
CA VAL A 70 18.77 -29.19 11.20
C VAL A 70 19.15 -27.99 10.34
N ASP A 71 20.35 -28.00 9.77
CA ASP A 71 20.79 -26.97 8.83
C ASP A 71 19.99 -27.04 7.53
N ILE A 72 19.41 -25.91 7.12
CA ILE A 72 18.57 -25.83 5.93
C ILE A 72 19.43 -25.60 4.69
N LYS A 73 19.36 -26.52 3.74
CA LYS A 73 20.05 -26.41 2.44
C LYS A 73 19.23 -25.56 1.49
N LEU A 74 19.75 -24.38 1.16
CA LEU A 74 19.08 -23.40 0.30
C LEU A 74 19.51 -23.59 -1.15
N GLU A 75 18.53 -23.58 -2.05
CA GLU A 75 18.73 -23.63 -3.50
C GLU A 75 18.50 -22.24 -4.09
N ARG A 76 19.43 -21.79 -4.94
CA ARG A 76 19.28 -20.51 -5.63
C ARG A 76 18.22 -20.65 -6.71
N PHE A 77 17.22 -19.77 -6.69
CA PHE A 77 16.18 -19.71 -7.72
C PHE A 77 16.22 -18.42 -8.54
N GLU A 78 16.92 -17.38 -8.04
CA GLU A 78 17.09 -16.11 -8.74
C GLU A 78 18.55 -15.64 -8.61
N GLN A 79 19.18 -15.30 -9.74
CA GLN A 79 20.55 -14.78 -9.79
C GLN A 79 20.55 -13.38 -10.43
N GLY A 80 20.85 -12.36 -9.63
CA GLY A 80 21.12 -11.00 -10.09
C GLY A 80 22.60 -10.62 -10.00
N VAL A 81 22.89 -9.36 -10.34
CA VAL A 81 24.26 -8.81 -10.31
C VAL A 81 24.74 -8.56 -8.88
N ILE A 82 23.87 -7.95 -8.06
CA ILE A 82 24.11 -7.62 -6.65
C ILE A 82 23.24 -8.46 -5.73
N GLU A 83 21.97 -8.64 -6.10
CA GLU A 83 20.97 -9.37 -5.34
C GLU A 83 20.83 -10.80 -5.87
N SER A 84 20.70 -11.79 -5.01
CA SER A 84 20.35 -13.16 -5.36
C SER A 84 19.38 -13.73 -4.33
N ARG A 85 18.50 -14.63 -4.77
CA ARG A 85 17.48 -15.22 -3.90
C ARG A 85 17.55 -16.74 -3.93
N TYR A 86 17.34 -17.30 -2.75
CA TYR A 86 17.42 -18.72 -2.47
C TYR A 86 16.17 -19.16 -1.71
N ARG A 87 15.83 -20.44 -1.85
CA ARG A 87 14.69 -21.02 -1.15
C ARG A 87 14.95 -22.45 -0.72
N ALA A 88 14.20 -22.90 0.26
CA ALA A 88 14.08 -24.30 0.64
C ALA A 88 12.69 -24.57 1.22
N LEU A 89 12.21 -25.79 1.05
CA LEU A 89 11.03 -26.28 1.75
C LEU A 89 11.48 -27.27 2.82
N HIS A 90 11.13 -27.01 4.08
CA HIS A 90 11.45 -27.89 5.21
C HIS A 90 10.20 -28.08 6.06
N ASP A 91 9.66 -29.30 6.11
CA ASP A 91 8.43 -29.62 6.85
C ASP A 91 7.30 -28.62 6.59
N ASP A 92 7.08 -28.28 5.32
CA ASP A 92 6.12 -27.28 4.83
C ASP A 92 6.39 -25.82 5.24
N LEU A 93 7.50 -25.52 5.91
CA LEU A 93 7.98 -24.15 6.07
C LEU A 93 8.75 -23.76 4.81
N LEU A 94 8.32 -22.69 4.16
CA LEU A 94 9.08 -22.09 3.07
C LEU A 94 10.10 -21.14 3.68
N VAL A 95 11.38 -21.47 3.51
CA VAL A 95 12.51 -20.62 3.88
C VAL A 95 12.96 -19.88 2.64
N LEU A 96 12.95 -18.55 2.70
CA LEU A 96 13.44 -17.64 1.67
C LEU A 96 14.67 -16.91 2.20
N LEU A 97 15.69 -16.77 1.37
CA LEU A 97 16.87 -15.98 1.65
C LEU A 97 17.10 -14.99 0.50
N THR A 98 17.25 -13.71 0.82
CA THR A 98 17.77 -12.69 -0.10
C THR A 98 19.15 -12.26 0.37
N VAL A 99 20.12 -12.22 -0.55
CA VAL A 99 21.47 -11.73 -0.28
C VAL A 99 21.81 -10.62 -1.26
N ARG A 100 22.34 -9.52 -0.76
CA ARG A 100 22.97 -8.44 -1.52
C ARG A 100 24.45 -8.41 -1.20
N GLN A 101 25.30 -8.43 -2.22
CA GLN A 101 26.75 -8.39 -2.08
C GLN A 101 27.36 -7.28 -2.93
N TRP A 102 28.15 -6.42 -2.30
CA TRP A 102 28.80 -5.27 -2.94
C TRP A 102 30.25 -5.57 -3.33
N ALA A 103 30.83 -4.70 -4.15
CA ALA A 103 32.17 -4.88 -4.71
C ALA A 103 33.31 -4.90 -3.67
N ASP A 104 33.09 -4.32 -2.50
CA ASP A 104 34.02 -4.28 -1.37
C ASP A 104 33.91 -5.52 -0.44
N GLY A 105 32.99 -6.44 -0.74
CA GLY A 105 32.73 -7.63 0.07
C GLY A 105 31.71 -7.43 1.19
N THR A 106 31.21 -6.20 1.38
CA THR A 106 30.09 -5.94 2.29
C THR A 106 28.86 -6.72 1.82
N ARG A 107 28.10 -7.29 2.77
CA ARG A 107 26.91 -8.11 2.49
C ARG A 107 25.75 -7.71 3.38
N TRP A 108 24.55 -7.82 2.84
CA TRP A 108 23.30 -7.79 3.58
C TRP A 108 22.51 -9.05 3.25
N ALA A 109 21.94 -9.67 4.26
CA ALA A 109 21.12 -10.86 4.07
C ALA A 109 19.81 -10.75 4.86
N ARG A 110 18.76 -11.38 4.32
CA ARG A 110 17.47 -11.50 4.98
C ARG A 110 16.88 -12.88 4.76
N PHE A 111 16.60 -13.55 5.88
CA PHE A 111 15.72 -14.69 5.93
C PHE A 111 14.27 -14.25 6.13
N ALA A 112 13.38 -14.92 5.42
CA ALA A 112 11.93 -14.87 5.62
C ALA A 112 11.41 -16.30 5.65
N VAL A 113 10.69 -16.68 6.70
CA VAL A 113 10.14 -18.02 6.83
C VAL A 113 8.62 -17.91 6.86
N GLU A 114 7.97 -18.56 5.91
CA GLU A 114 6.51 -18.52 5.72
C GLU A 114 5.89 -19.88 6.06
N ASN A 115 4.70 -19.84 6.68
CA ASN A 115 3.92 -21.03 7.02
C ASN A 115 2.50 -20.94 6.44
N GLY A 116 2.36 -20.84 5.12
CA GLY A 116 1.02 -20.70 4.52
C GLY A 116 0.96 -20.95 3.02
N TYR A 117 -0.09 -21.66 2.60
CA TYR A 117 -0.36 -21.97 1.20
C TYR A 117 -1.86 -21.97 0.91
N VAL A 118 -2.26 -21.66 -0.33
CA VAL A 118 -3.67 -21.68 -0.75
C VAL A 118 -4.21 -23.10 -0.89
N ASN A 119 -3.46 -23.97 -1.58
CA ASN A 119 -3.83 -25.34 -1.93
C ASN A 119 -3.37 -26.41 -0.93
N LYS A 120 -2.79 -26.02 0.21
CA LYS A 120 -2.39 -26.96 1.26
C LYS A 120 -2.78 -26.41 2.62
N ALA A 121 -3.47 -27.24 3.40
CA ALA A 121 -3.82 -26.89 4.77
C ALA A 121 -2.56 -26.76 5.62
N THR A 122 -2.44 -25.65 6.35
CA THR A 122 -1.30 -25.38 7.22
C THR A 122 -1.73 -25.34 8.67
N GLN A 123 -0.88 -25.84 9.57
CA GLN A 123 -1.11 -25.86 11.01
C GLN A 123 -0.10 -24.95 11.72
N THR A 124 -0.44 -24.50 12.93
CA THR A 124 0.52 -23.82 13.81
C THR A 124 1.66 -24.79 14.14
N LYS A 125 2.90 -24.31 14.06
CA LYS A 125 4.11 -25.08 14.39
C LYS A 125 4.87 -24.40 15.51
N GLU A 126 5.53 -25.19 16.34
CA GLU A 126 6.49 -24.71 17.32
C GLU A 126 7.85 -25.35 17.01
N TYR A 127 8.89 -24.53 16.84
CA TYR A 127 10.24 -25.00 16.54
C TYR A 127 11.27 -23.99 17.01
N LYS A 128 12.51 -24.44 17.22
CA LYS A 128 13.64 -23.57 17.48
C LYS A 128 14.29 -23.14 16.16
N ALA A 129 14.40 -21.84 15.93
CA ALA A 129 15.14 -21.28 14.81
C ALA A 129 16.45 -20.65 15.28
N VAL A 130 17.55 -20.94 14.57
CA VAL A 130 18.83 -20.24 14.73
C VAL A 130 19.22 -19.67 13.38
N VAL A 131 19.51 -18.37 13.32
CA VAL A 131 19.93 -17.65 12.11
C VAL A 131 21.28 -16.99 12.36
N THR A 132 22.22 -17.23 11.45
CA THR A 132 23.55 -16.61 11.43
C THR A 132 23.70 -15.77 10.18
N ILE A 133 24.10 -14.51 10.36
CA ILE A 133 24.47 -13.57 9.28
C ILE A 133 25.73 -12.84 9.77
N GLY A 134 26.90 -13.42 9.47
CA GLY A 134 28.14 -13.08 10.17
C GLY A 134 28.07 -13.60 11.61
N ASP A 135 27.51 -12.80 12.51
CA ASP A 135 27.21 -13.21 13.87
C ASP A 135 25.83 -13.88 13.97
N GLU A 136 25.54 -14.55 15.10
CA GLU A 136 24.20 -15.07 15.39
C GLU A 136 23.23 -13.89 15.59
N VAL A 137 22.19 -13.81 14.75
CA VAL A 137 21.18 -12.73 14.76
C VAL A 137 19.82 -13.18 15.30
N LEU A 138 19.59 -14.49 15.42
CA LEU A 138 18.38 -15.05 16.01
C LEU A 138 18.66 -16.42 16.63
N ASN A 139 18.11 -16.66 17.83
CA ASN A 139 18.13 -17.94 18.52
C ASN A 139 16.89 -18.03 19.43
N GLN A 140 15.78 -18.47 18.87
CA GLN A 140 14.46 -18.33 19.50
C GLN A 140 13.56 -19.53 19.19
N VAL A 141 12.72 -19.90 20.16
CA VAL A 141 11.57 -20.79 19.92
C VAL A 141 10.42 -19.97 19.33
N ILE A 142 9.93 -20.37 18.18
CA ILE A 142 8.92 -19.66 17.40
C ILE A 142 7.63 -20.47 17.40
N LEU A 143 6.54 -19.84 17.84
CA LEU A 143 5.18 -20.29 17.57
C LEU A 143 4.73 -19.67 16.24
N HIS A 144 4.71 -20.47 15.17
CA HIS A 144 4.47 -20.02 13.81
C HIS A 144 3.06 -20.39 13.34
N ASP A 145 2.15 -19.41 13.33
CA ASP A 145 0.75 -19.62 12.92
C ASP A 145 0.61 -19.85 11.41
N PRO A 146 -0.49 -20.48 10.96
CA PRO A 146 -0.84 -20.59 9.55
C PRO A 146 -0.92 -19.22 8.88
N HIS A 147 -0.42 -19.16 7.65
CA HIS A 147 -0.38 -17.98 6.79
C HIS A 147 0.39 -16.80 7.36
N THR A 148 1.24 -17.02 8.37
CA THR A 148 2.12 -15.97 8.90
C THR A 148 3.55 -16.12 8.39
N ARG A 149 4.35 -15.09 8.67
CA ARG A 149 5.76 -14.98 8.30
C ARG A 149 6.54 -14.26 9.39
N TRP A 150 7.75 -14.73 9.66
CA TRP A 150 8.75 -13.97 10.41
C TRP A 150 10.02 -13.72 9.58
N ILE A 151 10.82 -12.77 10.02
CA ILE A 151 12.02 -12.29 9.30
C ILE A 151 13.22 -12.25 10.26
N ALA A 152 14.42 -12.51 9.74
CA ALA A 152 15.68 -12.17 10.41
C ALA A 152 16.65 -11.61 9.38
N ASP A 153 17.27 -10.46 9.66
CA ASP A 153 18.19 -9.82 8.74
C ASP A 153 19.40 -9.20 9.43
N GLY A 154 20.46 -9.00 8.67
CA GLY A 154 21.73 -8.53 9.20
C GLY A 154 22.68 -8.04 8.10
N TRP A 155 23.72 -7.35 8.54
CA TRP A 155 24.82 -6.87 7.71
C TRP A 155 26.13 -7.55 8.12
N ILE A 156 26.98 -7.82 7.13
CA ILE A 156 28.36 -8.26 7.31
C ILE A 156 29.24 -7.17 6.70
N GLY A 157 30.02 -6.48 7.55
CA GLY A 157 30.85 -5.35 7.16
C GLY A 157 30.25 -3.97 7.53
N GLU A 158 31.09 -2.94 7.42
CA GLU A 158 30.68 -1.55 7.64
C GLU A 158 29.78 -1.08 6.48
N HIS A 159 28.70 -0.38 6.80
CA HIS A 159 27.69 0.00 5.83
C HIS A 159 27.03 1.34 6.18
N ALA A 160 26.35 1.92 5.19
CA ALA A 160 25.50 3.08 5.35
C ALA A 160 24.13 2.83 4.69
N ILE A 161 23.10 3.43 5.25
CA ILE A 161 21.76 3.46 4.65
C ILE A 161 21.61 4.79 3.94
N ALA A 162 21.35 4.76 2.63
CA ALA A 162 21.01 5.94 1.85
C ALA A 162 19.52 6.27 2.04
N TYR A 163 19.22 7.55 2.27
CA TYR A 163 17.86 8.06 2.36
C TYR A 163 17.51 8.80 1.07
N GLN A 164 16.27 8.64 0.62
CA GLN A 164 15.77 9.39 -0.54
C GLN A 164 15.34 10.79 -0.11
N ASP A 165 15.50 11.76 -1.00
CA ASP A 165 14.88 13.08 -0.84
C ASP A 165 13.34 12.90 -0.83
N ILE A 166 12.74 13.22 0.32
CA ILE A 166 11.30 13.03 0.54
C ILE A 166 10.45 14.00 -0.28
N ASP A 167 10.94 15.21 -0.54
CA ASP A 167 10.23 16.22 -1.31
C ASP A 167 10.25 15.86 -2.79
N TYR A 168 11.39 15.37 -3.28
CA TYR A 168 11.46 14.75 -4.58
C TYR A 168 10.52 13.55 -4.68
N LEU A 169 10.54 12.61 -3.72
CA LEU A 169 9.67 11.44 -3.74
C LEU A 169 8.18 11.83 -3.80
N LYS A 170 7.73 12.81 -3.00
CA LYS A 170 6.35 13.36 -3.07
C LYS A 170 6.03 14.00 -4.42
N SER A 171 7.01 14.66 -5.03
CA SER A 171 6.85 15.30 -6.36
C SER A 171 6.65 14.28 -7.49
N THR A 172 7.12 13.03 -7.32
CA THR A 172 6.99 11.99 -8.36
C THR A 172 5.56 11.46 -8.54
N GLY A 173 4.65 11.73 -7.59
CA GLY A 173 3.31 11.13 -7.57
C GLY A 173 3.26 9.72 -6.94
N LEU A 174 4.41 9.05 -6.74
CA LEU A 174 4.46 7.68 -6.18
C LEU A 174 4.00 7.60 -4.73
N VAL A 175 3.97 8.72 -4.02
CA VAL A 175 3.41 8.84 -2.67
C VAL A 175 2.50 10.08 -2.57
N PRO A 176 1.52 10.08 -1.65
CA PRO A 176 0.70 11.26 -1.41
C PRO A 176 1.52 12.47 -0.93
N ASN A 177 1.07 13.68 -1.25
CA ASN A 177 1.70 14.93 -0.85
C ASN A 177 1.38 15.29 0.62
N TYR A 178 1.98 14.55 1.56
CA TYR A 178 1.85 14.82 3.00
C TYR A 178 2.48 16.17 3.39
N ILE A 179 1.79 16.92 4.26
CA ILE A 179 2.28 18.18 4.81
C ILE A 179 3.55 17.96 5.64
N ALA A 180 4.58 18.76 5.38
CA ALA A 180 5.84 18.69 6.13
C ALA A 180 5.66 19.14 7.59
N SER A 181 6.32 18.44 8.52
CA SER A 181 6.30 18.75 9.94
C SER A 181 7.46 18.08 10.67
N ASP A 182 8.32 18.88 11.30
CA ASP A 182 9.36 18.38 12.22
C ASP A 182 8.79 17.93 13.58
N ALA A 183 7.54 18.28 13.88
CA ALA A 183 6.88 17.97 15.14
C ALA A 183 6.16 16.61 15.13
N VAL A 184 6.11 15.93 13.97
CA VAL A 184 5.38 14.68 13.83
C VAL A 184 6.13 13.53 14.49
N PRO A 185 5.49 12.71 15.33
CA PRO A 185 6.17 11.58 15.96
C PRO A 185 6.44 10.47 14.93
N PRO A 186 7.60 9.79 15.00
CA PRO A 186 8.01 8.76 14.05
C PRO A 186 7.19 7.45 14.09
N GLY A 187 6.35 7.27 15.11
CA GLY A 187 5.75 5.98 15.47
C GLY A 187 6.50 5.33 16.64
N SER A 188 5.78 4.62 17.52
CA SER A 188 6.34 4.05 18.75
C SER A 188 7.20 2.81 18.53
N TYR A 189 6.98 2.07 17.44
CA TYR A 189 7.70 0.86 17.10
C TYR A 189 8.75 1.10 16.00
N GLN A 190 10.03 0.95 16.32
CA GLN A 190 11.17 1.30 15.44
C GLN A 190 12.18 0.16 15.25
N SER A 191 12.07 -0.92 16.02
CA SER A 191 12.88 -2.12 15.88
C SER A 191 11.96 -3.32 15.85
N TYR A 192 12.18 -4.22 14.90
CA TYR A 192 11.37 -5.43 14.73
C TYR A 192 11.85 -6.55 15.65
N SER A 193 10.90 -7.28 16.25
CA SER A 193 11.14 -8.56 16.93
C SER A 193 10.16 -9.61 16.40
N VAL A 194 10.62 -10.87 16.33
CA VAL A 194 9.80 -11.99 15.83
C VAL A 194 8.55 -12.17 16.68
N GLY A 195 7.39 -12.24 16.03
CA GLY A 195 6.08 -12.46 16.66
C GLY A 195 5.36 -11.19 17.13
N GLU A 196 6.02 -10.02 17.10
CA GLU A 196 5.37 -8.76 17.42
C GLU A 196 4.51 -8.23 16.26
N ILE A 197 3.49 -7.44 16.59
CA ILE A 197 2.61 -6.79 15.61
C ILE A 197 2.95 -5.32 15.38
N GLY A 198 4.04 -4.80 15.95
CA GLY A 198 4.41 -3.38 15.84
C GLY A 198 3.28 -2.42 16.23
N ASN A 199 3.09 -1.35 15.44
CA ASN A 199 2.01 -0.37 15.59
C ASN A 199 0.69 -0.84 14.93
N HIS A 200 0.59 -2.09 14.44
CA HIS A 200 -0.63 -2.61 13.82
C HIS A 200 -1.72 -2.83 14.88
N THR A 201 -2.98 -2.69 14.47
CA THR A 201 -4.13 -2.92 15.33
C THR A 201 -4.47 -4.41 15.38
N LYS A 202 -4.41 -5.00 16.59
CA LYS A 202 -4.68 -6.43 16.82
C LYS A 202 -5.95 -6.96 16.15
N GLY A 203 -7.05 -6.20 16.21
CA GLY A 203 -8.29 -6.50 15.48
C GLY A 203 -8.62 -5.38 14.51
N MET A 204 -8.21 -5.52 13.25
CA MET A 204 -8.29 -4.42 12.27
C MET A 204 -9.74 -3.97 12.04
N GLY A 205 -10.73 -4.87 12.11
CA GLY A 205 -12.15 -4.56 11.89
C GLY A 205 -12.82 -3.59 12.88
N ALA A 206 -12.10 -3.10 13.90
CA ALA A 206 -12.65 -2.16 14.86
C ALA A 206 -13.02 -0.81 14.20
N GLY A 207 -14.21 -0.31 14.51
CA GLY A 207 -14.69 0.96 13.97
C GLY A 207 -13.95 2.18 14.53
N GLY A 208 -13.97 3.27 13.77
CA GLY A 208 -13.33 4.53 14.15
C GLY A 208 -11.91 4.69 13.60
N TYR A 209 -11.23 5.74 14.06
CA TYR A 209 -9.86 6.03 13.64
C TYR A 209 -8.87 5.02 14.20
N GLN A 210 -7.92 4.61 13.37
CA GLN A 210 -6.74 3.82 13.74
C GLN A 210 -5.50 4.45 13.08
N TYR A 211 -4.34 4.36 13.72
CA TYR A 211 -3.11 4.93 13.17
C TYR A 211 -2.70 4.31 11.83
N GLN A 212 -3.21 3.11 11.51
CA GLN A 212 -2.87 2.36 10.31
C GLN A 212 -3.82 2.59 9.12
N ILE A 213 -4.94 3.32 9.29
CA ILE A 213 -5.97 3.49 8.25
C ILE A 213 -5.76 4.78 7.45
N GLY A 214 -5.59 4.70 6.14
CA GLY A 214 -5.27 5.85 5.28
C GLY A 214 -4.90 5.39 3.88
N LEU A 215 -4.43 6.30 3.02
CA LEU A 215 -3.73 5.88 1.80
C LEU A 215 -2.43 5.17 2.18
N LEU A 216 -1.66 5.77 3.09
CA LEU A 216 -0.54 5.14 3.79
C LEU A 216 -0.82 5.10 5.30
N PRO A 217 -0.29 4.11 6.04
CA PRO A 217 -0.38 4.09 7.50
C PRO A 217 0.40 5.24 8.13
N GLY A 218 0.12 5.51 9.40
CA GLY A 218 0.63 6.67 10.09
C GLY A 218 2.14 6.73 10.24
N TRP A 219 2.84 5.59 10.36
CA TRP A 219 4.31 5.57 10.39
C TRP A 219 4.92 5.91 9.02
N ASP A 220 4.25 5.53 7.92
CA ASP A 220 4.64 5.92 6.56
C ASP A 220 4.39 7.43 6.35
N ALA A 221 3.21 7.90 6.75
CA ALA A 221 2.86 9.31 6.69
C ALA A 221 3.77 10.18 7.57
N SER A 222 4.18 9.68 8.75
CA SER A 222 5.15 10.35 9.63
C SER A 222 6.49 10.51 8.93
N TYR A 223 7.01 9.48 8.25
CA TYR A 223 8.27 9.59 7.51
C TYR A 223 8.16 10.57 6.34
N LEU A 224 7.05 10.56 5.59
CA LEU A 224 6.84 11.50 4.47
C LEU A 224 6.62 12.96 4.93
N ALA A 225 6.23 13.16 6.18
CA ALA A 225 6.08 14.47 6.80
C ALA A 225 7.39 14.98 7.44
N SER A 226 8.21 14.12 8.05
CA SER A 226 9.42 14.53 8.79
C SER A 226 10.75 14.29 8.07
N GLY A 227 10.85 13.25 7.25
CA GLY A 227 12.13 12.72 6.76
C GLY A 227 13.05 12.15 7.84
N SER A 228 12.58 12.01 9.09
CA SER A 228 13.46 11.63 10.20
C SER A 228 13.88 10.16 10.16
N LYS A 229 15.08 9.89 10.69
CA LYS A 229 15.66 8.53 10.76
C LYS A 229 14.78 7.60 11.59
N GLU A 230 14.23 8.08 12.69
CA GLU A 230 13.36 7.30 13.58
C GLU A 230 12.05 6.92 12.86
N ALA A 231 11.52 7.81 12.03
CA ALA A 231 10.31 7.54 11.25
C ALA A 231 10.59 6.51 10.15
N TYR A 232 11.75 6.62 9.49
CA TYR A 232 12.23 5.59 8.56
C TYR A 232 12.33 4.22 9.24
N GLN A 233 12.93 4.15 10.43
CA GLN A 233 13.02 2.91 11.21
C GLN A 233 11.63 2.36 11.54
N SER A 234 10.66 3.23 11.86
CA SER A 234 9.28 2.80 12.07
C SER A 234 8.62 2.23 10.81
N VAL A 235 8.86 2.81 9.63
CA VAL A 235 8.39 2.26 8.35
C VAL A 235 8.88 0.83 8.19
N ILE A 236 10.18 0.60 8.34
CA ILE A 236 10.78 -0.72 8.13
C ILE A 236 10.32 -1.73 9.18
N ALA A 237 10.29 -1.34 10.46
CA ALA A 237 9.89 -2.23 11.55
C ALA A 237 8.43 -2.69 11.42
N ASN A 238 7.51 -1.77 11.10
CA ASN A 238 6.11 -2.13 10.86
C ASN A 238 5.92 -2.96 9.58
N ALA A 239 6.75 -2.71 8.55
CA ALA A 239 6.76 -3.51 7.32
C ALA A 239 7.21 -4.95 7.52
N LYS A 240 8.05 -5.21 8.53
CA LYS A 240 8.40 -6.57 8.96
C LYS A 240 7.30 -7.19 9.83
N ALA A 241 6.75 -6.43 10.78
CA ALA A 241 5.77 -6.89 11.76
C ALA A 241 4.42 -7.35 11.17
N ILE A 242 4.04 -6.88 9.97
CA ILE A 242 2.78 -7.31 9.33
C ILE A 242 2.75 -8.82 9.03
N GLY A 243 3.92 -9.47 8.93
CA GLY A 243 4.02 -10.93 8.75
C GLY A 243 3.37 -11.74 9.87
N SER A 244 3.16 -11.16 11.06
CA SER A 244 2.45 -11.81 12.17
C SER A 244 0.94 -12.00 11.89
N TYR A 245 0.39 -11.31 10.89
CA TYR A 245 -0.99 -11.50 10.42
C TYR A 245 -1.05 -12.57 9.32
N PRO A 246 -2.18 -13.27 9.15
CA PRO A 246 -2.31 -14.38 8.21
C PRO A 246 -2.43 -13.91 6.76
N ILE A 247 -1.37 -13.31 6.22
CA ILE A 247 -1.29 -12.75 4.87
C ILE A 247 -0.48 -13.60 3.88
N ALA A 248 0.34 -14.55 4.35
CA ALA A 248 1.18 -15.38 3.48
C ALA A 248 0.37 -16.52 2.84
N TRP A 249 -0.05 -16.32 1.58
CA TRP A 249 -0.88 -17.24 0.82
C TRP A 249 -0.20 -17.63 -0.50
N ARG A 250 0.79 -18.53 -0.46
CA ARG A 250 1.48 -19.00 -1.67
C ARG A 250 0.81 -20.19 -2.34
N ASP A 251 1.18 -20.46 -3.57
CA ASP A 251 0.94 -21.75 -4.20
C ASP A 251 1.95 -22.79 -3.70
N TYR A 252 1.50 -23.89 -3.10
CA TYR A 252 2.37 -24.94 -2.60
C TYR A 252 3.15 -25.66 -3.70
N ASP A 253 2.59 -25.75 -4.92
CA ASP A 253 3.20 -26.54 -6.00
C ASP A 253 4.38 -25.80 -6.64
N THR A 254 4.34 -24.47 -6.65
CA THR A 254 5.33 -23.60 -7.31
C THR A 254 6.20 -22.84 -6.31
N LEU A 255 5.70 -22.67 -5.07
CA LEU A 255 6.25 -21.81 -4.03
C LEU A 255 6.22 -20.31 -4.39
N GLU A 256 5.44 -19.95 -5.42
CA GLU A 256 5.27 -18.57 -5.90
C GLU A 256 4.00 -17.93 -5.35
N GLN A 257 3.80 -16.66 -5.72
CA GLN A 257 2.54 -15.94 -5.52
C GLN A 257 1.41 -16.62 -6.29
N ILE A 258 0.16 -16.34 -5.91
CA ILE A 258 -0.99 -17.01 -6.53
C ILE A 258 -1.16 -16.58 -7.99
N ASP A 259 -1.44 -17.56 -8.84
CA ASP A 259 -1.91 -17.35 -10.22
C ASP A 259 -3.46 -17.31 -10.20
N LEU A 260 -4.05 -16.24 -10.72
CA LEU A 260 -5.51 -16.04 -10.61
C LEU A 260 -6.31 -17.00 -11.49
N ASP A 261 -5.72 -17.54 -12.55
CA ASP A 261 -6.34 -18.52 -13.43
C ASP A 261 -6.31 -19.92 -12.80
N LYS A 262 -5.17 -20.31 -12.21
CA LYS A 262 -5.04 -21.56 -11.44
C LYS A 262 -5.98 -21.57 -10.23
N PHE A 263 -6.06 -20.43 -9.53
CA PHE A 263 -6.86 -20.27 -8.31
C PHE A 263 -8.20 -19.56 -8.54
N ASN A 264 -8.77 -19.65 -9.75
CA ASN A 264 -9.94 -18.88 -10.22
C ASN A 264 -11.23 -19.02 -9.39
N GLN A 265 -11.35 -20.07 -8.57
CA GLN A 265 -12.50 -20.40 -7.71
C GLN A 265 -12.11 -20.58 -6.24
N TRP A 266 -10.87 -20.29 -5.88
CA TRP A 266 -10.42 -20.38 -4.50
C TRP A 266 -10.76 -19.12 -3.71
N THR A 267 -11.02 -19.35 -2.44
CA THR A 267 -11.14 -18.31 -1.41
C THR A 267 -10.26 -18.69 -0.22
N VAL A 268 -10.15 -17.80 0.77
CA VAL A 268 -9.51 -18.11 2.05
C VAL A 268 -10.16 -19.28 2.79
N SER A 269 -11.39 -19.68 2.41
CA SER A 269 -12.09 -20.83 2.98
C SER A 269 -11.90 -22.11 2.18
N GLY A 270 -11.22 -22.05 1.01
CA GLY A 270 -10.89 -23.20 0.16
C GLY A 270 -11.54 -23.16 -1.22
N TYR A 271 -11.35 -24.23 -1.99
CA TYR A 271 -11.90 -24.38 -3.34
C TYR A 271 -13.44 -24.39 -3.33
N LYS A 272 -14.05 -23.49 -4.10
CA LYS A 272 -15.52 -23.35 -4.19
C LYS A 272 -16.19 -23.10 -2.84
N GLN A 273 -15.52 -22.44 -1.90
CA GLN A 273 -16.09 -22.08 -0.59
C GLN A 273 -16.49 -20.60 -0.49
N GLY A 274 -17.21 -20.21 0.56
CA GLY A 274 -17.59 -18.81 0.78
C GLY A 274 -16.39 -17.86 0.89
N GLY A 275 -16.64 -16.57 0.74
CA GLY A 275 -15.66 -15.54 1.10
C GLY A 275 -15.68 -15.25 2.60
N ALA A 276 -14.76 -14.41 3.06
CA ALA A 276 -14.72 -13.90 4.43
C ALA A 276 -14.59 -12.37 4.44
N ASN A 277 -14.63 -11.77 5.63
CA ASN A 277 -14.26 -10.36 5.81
C ASN A 277 -12.92 -10.20 6.55
N GLN A 278 -12.50 -11.23 7.29
CA GLN A 278 -11.28 -11.24 8.07
C GLN A 278 -10.65 -12.63 8.09
N VAL A 279 -9.34 -12.67 8.32
CA VAL A 279 -8.55 -13.87 8.60
C VAL A 279 -7.68 -13.60 9.84
N CYS A 280 -7.58 -14.57 10.74
CA CYS A 280 -6.96 -14.35 12.07
C CYS A 280 -5.85 -15.36 12.37
N SER A 281 -4.82 -14.88 13.06
CA SER A 281 -3.79 -15.64 13.77
C SER A 281 -3.91 -15.39 15.28
N THR A 282 -3.03 -15.97 16.08
CA THR A 282 -2.94 -15.65 17.53
C THR A 282 -2.53 -14.20 17.76
N ALA A 283 -1.74 -13.62 16.85
CA ALA A 283 -1.24 -12.25 16.94
C ALA A 283 -2.34 -11.22 16.63
N GLY A 284 -3.23 -11.49 15.67
CA GLY A 284 -4.32 -10.58 15.32
C GLY A 284 -5.15 -11.01 14.10
N CYS A 285 -6.15 -10.18 13.77
CA CYS A 285 -7.04 -10.39 12.63
C CYS A 285 -6.83 -9.31 11.57
N TRP A 286 -6.43 -9.73 10.37
CA TRP A 286 -6.47 -8.89 9.18
C TRP A 286 -7.93 -8.76 8.71
N GLU A 287 -8.37 -7.56 8.34
CA GLU A 287 -9.74 -7.29 7.91
C GLU A 287 -9.76 -6.38 6.68
N ARG A 288 -10.61 -6.71 5.70
CA ARG A 288 -10.66 -6.10 4.37
C ARG A 288 -10.83 -4.58 4.38
N ALA A 289 -11.52 -4.00 5.35
CA ALA A 289 -11.89 -2.59 5.36
C ALA A 289 -11.06 -1.73 6.33
N HIS A 290 -9.95 -2.23 6.88
CA HIS A 290 -9.08 -1.45 7.79
C HIS A 290 -7.60 -1.86 7.75
N PHE A 291 -7.19 -2.70 6.81
CA PHE A 291 -5.80 -3.14 6.72
C PHE A 291 -4.88 -2.03 6.16
N PRO A 292 -3.64 -1.91 6.67
CA PRO A 292 -2.69 -0.92 6.18
C PRO A 292 -2.07 -1.31 4.83
N SER A 293 -1.57 -0.33 4.08
CA SER A 293 -0.80 -0.53 2.84
C SER A 293 0.66 -0.91 3.12
N THR A 294 0.89 -1.70 4.16
CA THR A 294 2.23 -2.01 4.65
C THR A 294 3.06 -2.76 3.61
N GLY A 295 4.32 -2.36 3.46
CA GLY A 295 5.22 -2.88 2.43
C GLY A 295 5.41 -1.91 1.26
N TYR A 296 4.44 -1.04 0.96
CA TYR A 296 4.53 -0.13 -0.20
C TYR A 296 5.68 0.88 -0.07
N LEU A 297 5.64 1.73 0.95
CA LEU A 297 6.70 2.71 1.15
C LEU A 297 8.03 2.03 1.50
N ALA A 298 8.00 0.98 2.32
CA ALA A 298 9.20 0.21 2.66
C ALA A 298 9.91 -0.33 1.40
N TYR A 299 9.17 -0.84 0.41
CA TYR A 299 9.74 -1.29 -0.86
C TYR A 299 10.27 -0.13 -1.70
N LEU A 300 9.55 0.99 -1.81
CA LEU A 300 10.05 2.18 -2.51
C LEU A 300 11.37 2.70 -1.94
N LEU A 301 11.56 2.61 -0.62
CA LEU A 301 12.75 3.08 0.07
C LEU A 301 13.93 2.11 -0.03
N THR A 302 13.68 0.81 0.06
CA THR A 302 14.75 -0.21 0.23
C THR A 302 14.98 -1.09 -1.00
N GLY A 303 14.00 -1.18 -1.89
CA GLY A 303 13.94 -2.17 -2.96
C GLY A 303 13.93 -3.62 -2.47
N ASP A 304 13.66 -3.88 -1.19
CA ASP A 304 13.78 -5.21 -0.58
C ASP A 304 12.64 -6.16 -1.02
N PRO A 305 12.94 -7.29 -1.67
CA PRO A 305 11.93 -8.21 -2.21
C PRO A 305 10.88 -8.68 -1.19
N VAL A 306 11.20 -8.78 0.10
CA VAL A 306 10.21 -9.25 1.08
C VAL A 306 9.05 -8.28 1.26
N HIS A 307 9.29 -6.99 1.03
CA HIS A 307 8.25 -5.95 1.07
C HIS A 307 7.40 -6.00 -0.20
N LEU A 308 7.98 -6.37 -1.33
CA LEU A 308 7.22 -6.69 -2.55
C LEU A 308 6.37 -7.95 -2.36
N ASP A 309 6.91 -8.98 -1.72
CA ASP A 309 6.15 -10.17 -1.32
C ASP A 309 4.98 -9.81 -0.38
N THR A 310 5.14 -8.86 0.55
CA THR A 310 4.03 -8.36 1.38
C THR A 310 2.90 -7.75 0.53
N LEU A 311 3.24 -6.97 -0.49
CA LEU A 311 2.27 -6.37 -1.41
C LEU A 311 1.53 -7.45 -2.20
N ALA A 312 2.26 -8.42 -2.74
CA ALA A 312 1.70 -9.55 -3.47
C ALA A 312 0.75 -10.39 -2.59
N HIS A 313 1.19 -10.74 -1.38
CA HIS A 313 0.38 -11.42 -0.36
C HIS A 313 -0.90 -10.67 -0.01
N THR A 314 -0.82 -9.35 0.10
CA THR A 314 -1.98 -8.50 0.39
C THR A 314 -2.94 -8.44 -0.81
N ALA A 315 -2.42 -8.34 -2.04
CA ALA A 315 -3.21 -8.40 -3.27
C ALA A 315 -3.93 -9.75 -3.41
N ALA A 316 -3.19 -10.85 -3.19
CA ALA A 316 -3.70 -12.21 -3.15
C ALA A 316 -4.83 -12.36 -2.11
N LEU A 317 -4.62 -11.86 -0.89
CA LEU A 317 -5.65 -11.93 0.14
C LEU A 317 -6.89 -11.11 -0.23
N CYS A 318 -6.72 -9.94 -0.85
CA CYS A 318 -7.83 -9.15 -1.38
C CYS A 318 -8.66 -9.86 -2.44
N TYR A 319 -8.04 -10.74 -3.24
CA TYR A 319 -8.71 -11.63 -4.18
C TYR A 319 -9.37 -12.83 -3.48
N LEU A 320 -8.64 -13.52 -2.59
CA LEU A 320 -9.07 -14.75 -1.92
C LEU A 320 -10.17 -14.50 -0.89
N ILE A 321 -10.25 -13.32 -0.30
CA ILE A 321 -11.29 -13.03 0.69
C ILE A 321 -12.66 -12.84 0.03
N GLN A 322 -12.72 -12.61 -1.28
CA GLN A 322 -13.96 -12.48 -2.04
C GLN A 322 -14.67 -13.83 -2.16
N ASN A 323 -16.00 -13.81 -2.15
CA ASN A 323 -16.78 -15.02 -2.43
C ASN A 323 -16.81 -15.26 -3.96
N TRP A 324 -16.50 -16.47 -4.39
CA TRP A 324 -16.58 -16.83 -5.82
C TRP A 324 -18.03 -16.93 -6.33
N GLY A 325 -19.01 -17.24 -5.46
CA GLY A 325 -20.40 -17.52 -5.81
C GLY A 325 -21.32 -16.30 -5.88
N TYR A 326 -20.88 -15.10 -5.49
CA TYR A 326 -21.70 -13.87 -5.52
C TYR A 326 -21.73 -13.19 -6.90
N GLY A 327 -21.70 -13.97 -7.99
CA GLY A 327 -21.84 -13.45 -9.36
C GLY A 327 -20.71 -12.49 -9.77
N GLY A 328 -19.58 -12.57 -9.08
CA GLY A 328 -18.45 -11.67 -9.27
C GLY A 328 -17.56 -12.02 -10.46
N GLY A 329 -17.74 -13.16 -11.13
CA GLY A 329 -16.82 -13.68 -12.15
C GLY A 329 -15.72 -14.59 -11.59
N LEU A 330 -14.85 -15.11 -12.46
CA LEU A 330 -13.78 -16.07 -12.13
C LEU A 330 -12.41 -15.47 -12.42
N GLY A 331 -11.40 -15.86 -11.63
CA GLY A 331 -10.01 -15.42 -11.83
C GLY A 331 -9.92 -13.90 -11.95
N LYS A 332 -9.31 -13.41 -13.03
CA LYS A 332 -9.13 -11.98 -13.31
C LYS A 332 -10.44 -11.23 -13.46
N GLU A 333 -11.52 -11.88 -13.88
CA GLU A 333 -12.84 -11.26 -13.99
C GLU A 333 -13.58 -11.20 -12.65
N ARG A 334 -12.89 -11.31 -11.51
CA ARG A 334 -13.51 -11.27 -10.18
C ARG A 334 -13.74 -9.83 -9.69
N LEU A 335 -15.00 -9.48 -9.45
CA LEU A 335 -15.40 -8.19 -8.90
C LEU A 335 -15.10 -8.06 -7.41
N SER A 336 -14.53 -6.93 -7.04
CA SER A 336 -14.34 -6.51 -5.65
C SER A 336 -15.65 -5.93 -5.11
N LEU A 337 -16.44 -6.76 -4.44
CA LEU A 337 -17.71 -6.38 -3.82
C LEU A 337 -17.57 -6.26 -2.29
N GLY A 338 -18.63 -5.82 -1.61
CA GLY A 338 -18.66 -5.62 -0.15
C GLY A 338 -18.95 -4.17 0.23
N GLN A 339 -18.39 -3.66 1.33
CA GLN A 339 -18.53 -2.25 1.70
C GLN A 339 -17.85 -1.35 0.67
N THR A 340 -18.40 -0.16 0.37
CA THR A 340 -17.78 0.81 -0.57
C THR A 340 -16.32 1.07 -0.25
N ARG A 341 -16.01 1.26 1.04
CA ARG A 341 -14.64 1.45 1.50
C ARG A 341 -13.79 0.18 1.35
N GLY A 342 -14.34 -1.01 1.61
CA GLY A 342 -13.62 -2.28 1.53
C GLY A 342 -13.20 -2.61 0.10
N GLN A 343 -14.01 -2.23 -0.88
CA GLN A 343 -13.62 -2.24 -2.29
C GLN A 343 -12.40 -1.33 -2.53
N ALA A 344 -12.46 -0.08 -2.06
CA ALA A 344 -11.37 0.88 -2.19
C ALA A 344 -10.07 0.42 -1.51
N TRP A 345 -10.14 -0.19 -0.32
CA TRP A 345 -8.98 -0.76 0.37
C TRP A 345 -8.27 -1.82 -0.46
N CYS A 346 -9.03 -2.71 -1.10
CA CYS A 346 -8.45 -3.72 -1.98
C CYS A 346 -7.91 -3.14 -3.29
N TRP A 347 -8.62 -2.21 -3.93
CA TRP A 347 -8.11 -1.54 -5.13
C TRP A 347 -6.81 -0.77 -4.85
N ARG A 348 -6.73 -0.05 -3.72
CA ARG A 348 -5.51 0.62 -3.29
C ARG A 348 -4.33 -0.34 -3.25
N SER A 349 -4.53 -1.51 -2.65
CA SER A 349 -3.44 -2.43 -2.33
C SER A 349 -3.02 -3.27 -3.54
N ILE A 350 -3.99 -3.70 -4.36
CA ILE A 350 -3.72 -4.32 -5.67
C ILE A 350 -3.05 -3.32 -6.62
N GLY A 351 -3.52 -2.07 -6.65
CA GLY A 351 -2.94 -1.01 -7.46
C GLY A 351 -1.51 -0.66 -7.05
N MET A 352 -1.24 -0.56 -5.75
CA MET A 352 0.12 -0.38 -5.24
C MET A 352 1.08 -1.52 -5.62
N TYR A 353 0.59 -2.76 -5.67
CA TYR A 353 1.37 -3.91 -6.12
C TYR A 353 1.68 -3.82 -7.62
N THR A 354 0.64 -3.71 -8.45
CA THR A 354 0.75 -3.66 -9.93
C THR A 354 1.45 -2.42 -10.46
N ALA A 355 1.41 -1.30 -9.72
CA ALA A 355 2.20 -0.11 -10.04
C ALA A 355 3.72 -0.32 -9.92
N LEU A 356 4.17 -1.40 -9.28
CA LEU A 356 5.59 -1.71 -9.01
C LEU A 356 6.02 -3.08 -9.56
N THR A 357 5.12 -3.83 -10.21
CA THR A 357 5.40 -5.15 -10.81
C THR A 357 4.83 -5.24 -12.23
N ASP A 358 5.23 -6.29 -12.94
CA ASP A 358 4.65 -6.68 -14.24
C ASP A 358 3.68 -7.85 -14.08
N ASP A 359 2.99 -7.94 -12.93
CA ASP A 359 1.97 -8.97 -12.69
C ASP A 359 0.70 -8.65 -13.49
N GLN A 360 0.53 -9.35 -14.61
CA GLN A 360 -0.58 -9.14 -15.53
C GLN A 360 -1.91 -9.61 -14.95
N ASP A 361 -1.93 -10.64 -14.10
CA ASP A 361 -3.17 -11.20 -13.56
C ASP A 361 -3.89 -10.17 -12.69
N PHE A 362 -3.16 -9.54 -11.78
CA PHE A 362 -3.73 -8.49 -10.93
C PHE A 362 -3.98 -7.18 -11.70
N ASN A 363 -3.17 -6.86 -12.72
CA ASN A 363 -3.41 -5.72 -13.60
C ASN A 363 -4.74 -5.88 -14.35
N ASP A 364 -4.95 -7.03 -14.99
CA ASP A 364 -6.19 -7.37 -15.70
C ASP A 364 -7.39 -7.36 -14.75
N MET A 365 -7.23 -7.88 -13.53
CA MET A 365 -8.30 -7.88 -12.53
C MET A 365 -8.71 -6.46 -12.14
N LEU A 366 -7.74 -5.59 -11.92
CA LEU A 366 -8.00 -4.20 -11.56
C LEU A 366 -8.63 -3.44 -12.73
N SER A 367 -8.13 -3.65 -13.95
CA SER A 367 -8.67 -3.10 -15.20
C SER A 367 -10.13 -3.52 -15.41
N PHE A 368 -10.44 -4.81 -15.25
CA PHE A 368 -11.81 -5.33 -15.34
C PHE A 368 -12.75 -4.67 -14.33
N ASN A 369 -12.28 -4.50 -13.09
CA ASN A 369 -13.08 -3.84 -12.05
C ASN A 369 -13.36 -2.37 -12.43
N PHE A 370 -12.36 -1.62 -12.87
CA PHE A 370 -12.56 -0.23 -13.28
C PHE A 370 -13.51 -0.11 -14.46
N ALA A 371 -13.33 -0.92 -15.51
CA ALA A 371 -14.24 -0.97 -16.65
C ALA A 371 -15.69 -1.26 -16.23
N ARG A 372 -15.91 -2.21 -15.31
CA ARG A 372 -17.26 -2.54 -14.82
C ARG A 372 -17.93 -1.36 -14.11
N PHE A 373 -17.21 -0.64 -13.24
CA PHE A 373 -17.79 0.49 -12.49
C PHE A 373 -17.80 1.79 -13.29
N ALA A 374 -16.99 1.92 -14.34
CA ALA A 374 -17.05 3.03 -15.28
C ALA A 374 -18.35 3.02 -16.10
N GLN A 375 -18.98 1.86 -16.33
CA GLN A 375 -20.30 1.77 -16.96
C GLN A 375 -21.44 2.45 -16.16
N ASP A 376 -21.18 2.77 -14.89
CA ASP A 376 -22.17 3.32 -13.97
C ASP A 376 -22.05 4.85 -13.80
N ILE A 377 -21.12 5.52 -14.49
CA ILE A 377 -20.84 6.97 -14.32
C ILE A 377 -21.99 7.88 -14.78
N ASP A 378 -22.88 7.42 -15.66
CA ASP A 378 -24.00 8.25 -16.14
C ASP A 378 -25.27 8.06 -15.29
N LYS A 379 -25.20 7.30 -14.19
CA LYS A 379 -26.38 6.95 -13.41
C LYS A 379 -26.81 8.02 -12.41
N ASN A 380 -25.91 8.90 -11.97
CA ASN A 380 -26.25 10.04 -11.11
C ASN A 380 -25.26 11.18 -11.31
N GLU A 381 -25.62 12.37 -10.86
CA GLU A 381 -24.79 13.56 -11.03
C GLU A 381 -23.79 13.77 -9.89
N ILE A 382 -23.95 13.08 -8.76
CA ILE A 382 -23.19 13.37 -7.54
C ILE A 382 -21.88 12.60 -7.42
N GLY A 383 -21.53 11.73 -8.37
CA GLY A 383 -20.23 11.04 -8.38
C GLY A 383 -20.21 9.67 -7.71
N VAL A 384 -21.34 8.96 -7.61
CA VAL A 384 -21.42 7.66 -6.92
C VAL A 384 -21.64 6.52 -7.91
N THR A 385 -20.64 5.67 -8.10
CA THR A 385 -20.77 4.47 -8.98
C THR A 385 -20.97 3.16 -8.24
N TYR A 386 -20.94 3.17 -6.89
CA TYR A 386 -21.10 1.96 -6.09
C TYR A 386 -21.57 2.28 -4.67
N ILE A 387 -22.67 1.65 -4.25
CA ILE A 387 -23.10 1.62 -2.86
C ILE A 387 -23.03 0.18 -2.36
N GLY A 388 -21.97 -0.10 -1.61
CA GLY A 388 -21.78 -1.37 -0.94
C GLY A 388 -22.61 -1.47 0.34
N ASN A 389 -23.26 -2.62 0.56
CA ASN A 389 -24.00 -2.92 1.79
C ASN A 389 -25.10 -1.89 2.13
N ILE A 390 -26.05 -1.68 1.19
CA ILE A 390 -27.18 -0.74 1.33
C ILE A 390 -27.95 -0.91 2.65
N SER A 391 -28.01 -2.13 3.20
CA SER A 391 -28.70 -2.41 4.46
C SER A 391 -28.00 -1.88 5.71
N ALA A 392 -26.70 -1.55 5.64
CA ALA A 392 -25.93 -1.14 6.82
C ALA A 392 -26.35 0.23 7.39
N TYR A 393 -26.79 1.14 6.52
CA TYR A 393 -27.17 2.51 6.90
C TYR A 393 -28.62 2.87 6.54
N GLY A 394 -29.32 1.94 5.89
CA GLY A 394 -30.66 2.16 5.34
C GLY A 394 -30.63 2.53 3.86
N ARG A 395 -31.72 2.21 3.17
CA ARG A 395 -31.93 2.57 1.77
C ARG A 395 -31.93 4.09 1.59
N GLY A 396 -31.32 4.56 0.51
CA GLY A 396 -31.13 6.00 0.24
C GLY A 396 -30.15 6.71 1.17
N VAL A 397 -29.41 5.98 2.01
CA VAL A 397 -28.38 6.55 2.90
C VAL A 397 -27.00 6.07 2.46
N ILE A 398 -26.09 7.01 2.30
CA ILE A 398 -24.68 6.74 2.02
C ILE A 398 -23.81 7.19 3.20
N ALA A 399 -22.59 6.66 3.25
CA ALA A 399 -21.59 7.02 4.25
C ALA A 399 -20.50 7.87 3.58
N PRO A 400 -20.49 9.21 3.74
CA PRO A 400 -19.56 10.10 3.04
C PRO A 400 -18.09 9.71 3.18
N TRP A 401 -17.67 9.32 4.38
CA TRP A 401 -16.29 8.90 4.65
C TRP A 401 -15.87 7.61 3.92
N MET A 402 -16.81 6.70 3.59
CA MET A 402 -16.49 5.54 2.74
C MET A 402 -16.23 5.96 1.31
N GLN A 403 -17.10 6.84 0.79
CA GLN A 403 -17.02 7.32 -0.58
C GLN A 403 -15.81 8.25 -0.76
N ASN A 404 -15.51 9.12 0.21
CA ASN A 404 -14.29 9.91 0.24
C ASN A 404 -13.04 9.03 0.22
N PHE A 405 -13.00 7.92 0.96
CA PHE A 405 -11.87 6.98 0.85
C PHE A 405 -11.74 6.35 -0.53
N ARG A 406 -12.86 6.02 -1.19
CA ARG A 406 -12.85 5.56 -2.57
C ARG A 406 -12.33 6.61 -3.56
N VAL A 407 -12.75 7.87 -3.40
CA VAL A 407 -12.26 9.00 -4.21
C VAL A 407 -10.75 9.17 -4.04
N GLN A 408 -10.24 9.12 -2.80
CA GLN A 408 -8.81 9.18 -2.51
C GLN A 408 -8.01 8.10 -3.21
N VAL A 409 -8.51 6.86 -3.17
CA VAL A 409 -7.85 5.72 -3.80
C VAL A 409 -7.81 5.90 -5.31
N LEU A 410 -8.92 6.29 -5.95
CA LEU A 410 -8.95 6.52 -7.41
C LEU A 410 -7.98 7.64 -7.83
N GLY A 411 -7.91 8.73 -7.05
CA GLY A 411 -6.94 9.79 -7.26
C GLY A 411 -5.51 9.30 -7.15
N PHE A 412 -5.15 8.66 -6.04
CA PHE A 412 -3.80 8.13 -5.84
C PHE A 412 -3.41 7.07 -6.88
N LEU A 413 -4.31 6.14 -7.22
CA LEU A 413 -4.05 5.15 -8.26
C LEU A 413 -3.82 5.81 -9.62
N SER A 414 -4.45 6.94 -9.89
CA SER A 414 -4.22 7.65 -11.15
C SER A 414 -2.84 8.31 -11.22
N ASP A 415 -2.26 8.71 -10.09
CA ASP A 415 -0.88 9.21 -10.03
C ASP A 415 0.16 8.10 -10.27
N ILE A 416 -0.09 6.89 -9.75
CA ILE A 416 0.92 5.80 -9.77
C ILE A 416 0.80 4.87 -10.98
N GLU A 417 -0.23 5.01 -11.80
CA GLU A 417 -0.45 4.25 -13.05
C GLU A 417 -0.32 2.72 -12.86
N PRO A 418 -1.28 2.08 -12.16
CA PRO A 418 -1.20 0.66 -11.81
C PRO A 418 -1.66 -0.29 -12.92
N VAL A 419 -2.37 0.24 -13.92
CA VAL A 419 -2.96 -0.55 -15.01
C VAL A 419 -2.51 0.01 -16.35
N ASP A 420 -2.36 -0.86 -17.35
CA ASP A 420 -1.84 -0.46 -18.66
C ASP A 420 -2.84 0.47 -19.39
N GLY A 421 -4.14 0.18 -19.23
CA GLY A 421 -5.25 0.97 -19.77
C GLY A 421 -5.83 1.92 -18.73
N MET A 422 -5.37 3.17 -18.72
CA MET A 422 -5.81 4.17 -17.74
C MET A 422 -7.20 4.78 -18.01
N THR A 423 -7.79 4.57 -19.20
CA THR A 423 -9.03 5.24 -19.64
C THR A 423 -10.18 5.06 -18.64
N ASP A 424 -10.48 3.82 -18.24
CA ASP A 424 -11.61 3.53 -17.35
C ASP A 424 -11.34 3.99 -15.91
N LEU A 425 -10.09 3.88 -15.44
CA LEU A 425 -9.68 4.42 -14.14
C LEU A 425 -9.87 5.94 -14.10
N ILE A 426 -9.41 6.65 -15.14
CA ILE A 426 -9.54 8.11 -15.25
C ILE A 426 -11.01 8.52 -15.32
N ALA A 427 -11.83 7.88 -16.16
CA ALA A 427 -13.25 8.17 -16.27
C ALA A 427 -13.98 7.95 -14.93
N LEU A 428 -13.69 6.84 -14.26
CA LEU A 428 -14.23 6.53 -12.94
C LEU A 428 -13.79 7.55 -11.90
N ARG A 429 -12.50 7.91 -11.87
CA ARG A 429 -11.94 8.93 -10.97
C ARG A 429 -12.62 10.28 -11.16
N ASP A 430 -12.66 10.79 -12.38
CA ASP A 430 -13.18 12.12 -12.70
C ASP A 430 -14.66 12.24 -12.32
N HIS A 431 -15.43 11.19 -12.59
CA HIS A 431 -16.81 11.11 -12.12
C HIS A 431 -16.90 11.12 -10.59
N ASN A 432 -16.08 10.31 -9.90
CA ASN A 432 -16.12 10.22 -8.43
C ASN A 432 -15.67 11.53 -7.74
N TYR A 433 -14.86 12.38 -8.38
CA TYR A 433 -14.50 13.69 -7.82
C TYR A 433 -15.70 14.62 -7.60
N LYS A 434 -16.76 14.49 -8.42
CA LYS A 434 -18.02 15.23 -8.21
C LYS A 434 -18.58 15.04 -6.80
N PHE A 435 -18.26 13.92 -6.16
CA PHE A 435 -18.73 13.64 -4.81
C PHE A 435 -18.11 14.56 -3.77
N THR A 436 -16.77 14.61 -3.69
CA THR A 436 -16.08 15.44 -2.70
C THR A 436 -16.23 16.93 -2.99
N VAL A 437 -16.27 17.31 -4.28
CA VAL A 437 -16.51 18.70 -4.70
C VAL A 437 -17.89 19.17 -4.28
N GLY A 438 -18.92 18.36 -4.52
CA GLY A 438 -20.30 18.70 -4.17
C GLY A 438 -20.60 18.64 -2.68
N LEU A 439 -19.97 17.72 -1.93
CA LEU A 439 -20.01 17.73 -0.46
C LEU A 439 -19.55 19.08 0.11
N LEU A 440 -18.47 19.64 -0.44
CA LEU A 440 -17.96 20.95 -0.07
C LEU A 440 -18.81 22.13 -0.55
N GLY A 441 -19.94 21.87 -1.23
CA GLY A 441 -21.00 22.85 -1.44
C GLY A 441 -21.67 23.27 -0.12
N CYS A 442 -21.63 22.43 0.92
CA CYS A 442 -22.21 22.71 2.23
C CYS A 442 -21.43 22.03 3.38
N PHE A 443 -20.96 22.79 4.37
CA PHE A 443 -20.15 22.23 5.45
C PHE A 443 -20.91 21.26 6.34
N ASP A 444 -22.20 21.51 6.56
CA ASP A 444 -23.05 20.68 7.42
C ASP A 444 -23.21 19.25 6.87
N THR A 445 -23.21 19.10 5.54
CA THR A 445 -23.23 17.79 4.87
C THR A 445 -21.85 17.15 4.81
N ALA A 446 -20.79 17.92 4.58
CA ALA A 446 -19.42 17.40 4.41
C ALA A 446 -18.87 16.69 5.66
N GLY A 447 -19.23 17.15 6.87
CA GLY A 447 -18.79 16.55 8.14
C GLY A 447 -19.61 15.34 8.61
N SER A 448 -20.68 14.96 7.91
CA SER A 448 -21.66 14.00 8.39
C SER A 448 -21.20 12.54 8.30
N TYR A 449 -21.55 11.73 9.31
CA TYR A 449 -21.24 10.29 9.33
C TYR A 449 -22.03 9.51 8.27
N THR A 450 -23.30 9.88 8.10
CA THR A 450 -24.23 9.37 7.09
C THR A 450 -24.92 10.54 6.40
N LEU A 451 -25.30 10.34 5.15
CA LEU A 451 -25.96 11.33 4.33
C LEU A 451 -27.15 10.67 3.62
N ARG A 452 -28.35 11.27 3.76
CA ARG A 452 -29.49 10.88 2.94
C ARG A 452 -29.25 11.42 1.53
N ALA A 453 -29.13 10.52 0.56
CA ALA A 453 -28.85 10.84 -0.83
C ALA A 453 -29.97 10.34 -1.78
N GLY A 454 -31.09 9.87 -1.25
CA GLY A 454 -32.24 9.45 -2.03
C GLY A 454 -33.44 9.07 -1.16
N PRO A 455 -34.59 8.76 -1.77
CA PRO A 455 -35.78 8.25 -1.07
C PRO A 455 -35.51 7.00 -0.21
N GLU A 456 -36.37 6.71 0.78
CA GLU A 456 -36.22 5.56 1.69
C GLU A 456 -36.35 4.19 1.02
N ASN A 457 -36.86 4.13 -0.21
CA ASN A 457 -36.93 2.91 -1.01
C ASN A 457 -35.74 2.76 -1.98
N THR A 458 -34.81 3.72 -2.02
CA THR A 458 -33.66 3.73 -2.94
C THR A 458 -32.75 2.54 -2.70
N ALA A 459 -32.69 1.66 -3.71
CA ALA A 459 -31.79 0.52 -3.76
C ALA A 459 -30.84 0.57 -4.97
N SER A 460 -30.96 1.60 -5.81
CA SER A 460 -30.15 1.81 -7.00
C SER A 460 -29.39 3.12 -6.90
N ILE A 461 -28.17 3.15 -7.44
CA ILE A 461 -27.40 4.39 -7.60
C ILE A 461 -28.03 5.36 -8.61
N ALA A 462 -28.98 4.88 -9.42
CA ALA A 462 -29.72 5.72 -10.37
C ALA A 462 -30.80 6.59 -9.72
N ASP A 463 -31.24 6.24 -8.52
CA ASP A 463 -32.29 6.96 -7.80
C ASP A 463 -31.70 7.98 -6.80
N ILE A 464 -30.40 8.24 -6.91
CA ILE A 464 -29.69 9.20 -6.05
C ILE A 464 -30.05 10.62 -6.49
N TRP A 465 -30.37 11.46 -5.52
CA TRP A 465 -30.67 12.87 -5.69
C TRP A 465 -29.48 13.68 -6.18
N THR A 466 -29.77 14.86 -6.72
CA THR A 466 -28.77 15.88 -7.05
C THR A 466 -28.24 16.58 -5.81
N TRP A 467 -27.11 17.28 -5.93
CA TRP A 467 -26.56 18.08 -4.83
C TRP A 467 -27.52 19.19 -4.36
N GLY A 468 -28.37 19.72 -5.24
CA GLY A 468 -29.36 20.74 -4.86
C GLY A 468 -30.50 20.21 -3.98
N GLU A 469 -30.81 18.92 -4.07
CA GLU A 469 -31.80 18.25 -3.23
C GLU A 469 -31.19 17.74 -1.91
N ILE A 470 -29.90 17.39 -1.93
CA ILE A 470 -29.16 16.88 -0.76
C ILE A 470 -28.75 18.02 0.18
N ASN A 471 -28.22 19.10 -0.38
CA ASN A 471 -27.69 20.21 0.43
C ASN A 471 -28.84 21.06 0.99
N PRO A 472 -28.78 21.47 2.27
CA PRO A 472 -29.72 22.43 2.82
C PRO A 472 -29.59 23.79 2.13
N SER A 473 -30.62 24.64 2.29
CA SER A 473 -30.66 25.99 1.72
C SER A 473 -29.68 26.97 2.37
N GLU A 474 -29.24 26.68 3.60
CA GLU A 474 -28.27 27.46 4.36
C GLU A 474 -27.15 26.53 4.82
N CYS A 475 -25.90 27.01 4.76
CA CYS A 475 -24.72 26.23 5.07
C CYS A 475 -23.78 27.01 5.99
N GLY A 476 -23.25 26.31 7.00
CA GLY A 476 -22.15 26.81 7.80
C GLY A 476 -20.84 27.00 7.01
N ASN A 477 -19.86 27.61 7.66
CA ASN A 477 -18.49 27.77 7.17
C ASN A 477 -17.44 27.33 8.21
N GLU A 478 -17.85 26.46 9.13
CA GLU A 478 -17.02 25.94 10.21
C GLU A 478 -16.85 24.42 10.08
N ILE A 479 -15.60 23.95 10.24
CA ILE A 479 -15.28 22.53 10.27
C ILE A 479 -15.70 21.97 11.63
N THR A 480 -16.72 21.12 11.64
CA THR A 480 -17.19 20.48 12.87
C THR A 480 -16.16 19.46 13.37
N ARG A 481 -15.77 19.56 14.66
CA ARG A 481 -14.73 18.72 15.30
C ARG A 481 -13.42 18.71 14.47
N PRO A 482 -12.70 19.85 14.37
CA PRO A 482 -11.54 20.03 13.50
C PRO A 482 -10.29 19.29 14.01
N THR A 483 -10.36 17.96 14.09
CA THR A 483 -9.27 17.08 14.50
C THR A 483 -8.76 16.30 13.30
N ALA A 484 -7.47 15.94 13.31
CA ALA A 484 -6.82 15.14 12.27
C ALA A 484 -7.35 13.68 12.18
N THR A 485 -8.28 13.28 13.05
CA THR A 485 -8.90 11.96 13.09
C THR A 485 -10.40 11.98 12.74
N SER A 486 -10.92 13.14 12.34
CA SER A 486 -12.33 13.36 12.02
C SER A 486 -12.71 12.89 10.61
N TYR A 487 -14.00 12.91 10.28
CA TYR A 487 -14.47 12.65 8.90
C TYR A 487 -14.02 13.73 7.91
N TRP A 488 -13.84 14.97 8.38
CA TRP A 488 -13.20 16.03 7.61
C TRP A 488 -11.76 15.67 7.24
N ALA A 489 -11.01 15.11 8.19
CA ALA A 489 -9.65 14.64 7.93
C ALA A 489 -9.67 13.58 6.83
N ASN A 490 -10.54 12.57 6.95
CA ASN A 490 -10.70 11.57 5.90
C ASN A 490 -11.05 12.17 4.52
N MET A 491 -11.84 13.24 4.42
CA MET A 491 -12.15 13.88 3.13
C MET A 491 -10.95 14.61 2.52
N LEU A 492 -10.00 15.07 3.33
CA LEU A 492 -8.95 15.99 2.89
C LEU A 492 -8.11 15.47 1.71
N PRO A 493 -7.66 14.20 1.67
CA PRO A 493 -6.92 13.73 0.50
C PRO A 493 -7.82 13.61 -0.74
N ALA A 494 -9.14 13.38 -0.62
CA ALA A 494 -10.04 13.25 -1.77
C ALA A 494 -10.14 14.58 -2.54
N ILE A 495 -10.40 15.67 -1.82
CA ILE A 495 -10.42 17.00 -2.42
C ILE A 495 -9.03 17.41 -2.92
N SER A 496 -7.97 16.99 -2.24
CA SER A 496 -6.59 17.30 -2.66
C SER A 496 -6.26 16.70 -4.03
N TYR A 497 -6.55 15.42 -4.24
CA TYR A 497 -6.37 14.81 -5.57
C TYR A 497 -7.30 15.40 -6.64
N ALA A 498 -8.53 15.78 -6.26
CA ALA A 498 -9.43 16.46 -7.19
C ALA A 498 -8.86 17.80 -7.68
N VAL A 499 -8.18 18.56 -6.79
CA VAL A 499 -7.47 19.79 -7.17
C VAL A 499 -6.26 19.48 -8.05
N ASP A 500 -5.43 18.52 -7.65
CA ASP A 500 -4.21 18.13 -8.41
C ASP A 500 -4.55 17.69 -9.84
N HIS A 501 -5.67 17.00 -10.02
CA HIS A 501 -6.16 16.55 -11.33
C HIS A 501 -7.07 17.56 -12.02
N LYS A 502 -7.19 18.77 -11.48
CA LYS A 502 -7.94 19.89 -12.07
C LYS A 502 -9.40 19.53 -12.37
N ALA A 503 -10.03 18.76 -11.49
CA ALA A 503 -11.43 18.41 -11.62
C ALA A 503 -12.33 19.65 -11.52
N ASP A 504 -13.41 19.67 -12.29
CA ASP A 504 -14.33 20.79 -12.35
C ASP A 504 -14.84 21.20 -10.96
N GLY A 505 -14.66 22.48 -10.61
CA GLY A 505 -15.07 23.05 -9.33
C GLY A 505 -14.21 22.66 -8.11
N ALA A 506 -13.18 21.82 -8.28
CA ALA A 506 -12.34 21.37 -7.17
C ALA A 506 -11.54 22.50 -6.53
N GLU A 507 -10.98 23.42 -7.33
CA GLU A 507 -10.25 24.59 -6.79
C GLU A 507 -11.16 25.47 -5.92
N SER A 508 -12.39 25.76 -6.38
CA SER A 508 -13.35 26.52 -5.60
C SER A 508 -13.82 25.78 -4.34
N ALA A 509 -13.97 24.44 -4.41
CA ALA A 509 -14.29 23.62 -3.25
C ALA A 509 -13.15 23.61 -2.21
N TRP A 510 -11.90 23.51 -2.67
CA TRP A 510 -10.73 23.65 -1.83
C TRP A 510 -10.66 25.02 -1.17
N GLN A 511 -10.89 26.11 -1.91
CA GLN A 511 -10.93 27.47 -1.36
C GLN A 511 -12.02 27.62 -0.29
N ARG A 512 -13.20 27.01 -0.47
CA ARG A 512 -14.24 26.99 0.58
C ARG A 512 -13.72 26.31 1.84
N LEU A 513 -13.11 25.12 1.72
CA LEU A 513 -12.51 24.39 2.84
C LEU A 513 -11.40 25.19 3.53
N SER A 514 -10.44 25.72 2.77
CA SER A 514 -9.28 26.42 3.30
C SER A 514 -9.61 27.79 3.90
N ASN A 515 -10.72 28.40 3.50
CA ASN A 515 -11.24 29.65 4.06
C ASN A 515 -12.21 29.44 5.24
N ALA A 516 -12.44 28.20 5.67
CA ALA A 516 -13.24 27.93 6.86
C ALA A 516 -12.64 28.62 8.09
N ILE A 517 -13.51 29.12 8.98
CA ILE A 517 -13.10 29.95 10.14
C ILE A 517 -12.01 29.29 10.99
N ASN A 518 -12.07 27.96 11.11
CA ASN A 518 -11.19 27.15 11.94
C ASN A 518 -10.25 26.23 11.12
N PHE A 519 -10.02 26.51 9.83
CA PHE A 519 -9.14 25.70 8.99
C PHE A 519 -7.70 25.63 9.54
N ASN A 520 -7.16 26.73 10.07
CA ASN A 520 -5.82 26.75 10.66
C ASN A 520 -5.70 25.80 11.87
N GLN A 521 -6.75 25.70 12.69
CA GLN A 521 -6.79 24.73 13.80
C GLN A 521 -6.81 23.30 13.27
N PHE A 522 -7.62 23.04 12.25
CA PHE A 522 -7.70 21.75 11.59
C PHE A 522 -6.37 21.33 10.98
N GLN A 523 -5.72 22.23 10.23
CA GLN A 523 -4.41 22.02 9.62
C GLN A 523 -3.32 21.72 10.66
N ALA A 524 -3.33 22.43 11.78
CA ALA A 524 -2.35 22.22 12.86
C ALA A 524 -2.41 20.80 13.43
N GLY A 525 -3.57 20.14 13.41
CA GLY A 525 -3.71 18.74 13.84
C GLY A 525 -2.84 17.76 13.05
N PHE A 526 -2.63 18.02 11.76
CA PHE A 526 -1.85 17.12 10.89
C PHE A 526 -0.34 17.16 11.18
N LYS A 527 0.14 18.20 11.86
CA LYS A 527 1.54 18.29 12.29
C LYS A 527 1.92 17.23 13.33
N LEU A 528 0.93 16.68 14.04
CA LEU A 528 1.10 15.63 15.04
C LEU A 528 0.50 14.29 14.62
N ASN A 529 -0.47 14.31 13.71
CA ASN A 529 -1.11 13.11 13.18
C ASN A 529 -1.30 13.23 11.66
N PRO A 530 -0.34 12.75 10.86
CA PRO A 530 -0.25 13.06 9.44
C PRO A 530 -1.11 12.15 8.56
N VAL A 531 -1.77 11.11 9.12
CA VAL A 531 -2.43 10.02 8.35
C VAL A 531 -3.29 10.52 7.19
N TRP A 532 -4.07 11.58 7.41
CA TRP A 532 -4.91 12.22 6.39
C TRP A 532 -4.42 13.59 5.93
N GLY A 533 -3.22 14.00 6.36
CA GLY A 533 -2.62 15.31 6.09
C GLY A 533 -2.05 15.46 4.69
N VAL A 534 -2.77 15.01 3.67
CA VAL A 534 -2.43 15.16 2.25
C VAL A 534 -3.07 16.44 1.73
N PHE A 535 -2.27 17.29 1.08
CA PHE A 535 -2.69 18.59 0.55
C PHE A 535 -2.45 18.66 -0.96
N PRO A 536 -3.17 19.53 -1.69
CA PRO A 536 -2.89 19.72 -3.11
C PRO A 536 -1.42 20.05 -3.37
N ARG A 537 -0.87 19.47 -4.43
CA ARG A 537 0.41 19.87 -5.04
C ARG A 537 0.16 21.16 -5.80
N LEU A 538 0.17 22.29 -5.08
CA LEU A 538 0.08 23.61 -5.72
C LEU A 538 1.18 23.71 -6.80
N ASP A 539 0.79 24.11 -8.02
CA ASP A 539 1.65 24.21 -9.20
C ASP A 539 3.03 24.79 -8.83
N LYS A 540 4.03 23.93 -8.63
CA LYS A 540 5.43 24.32 -8.52
C LYS A 540 5.91 24.62 -9.94
N THR A 541 5.45 25.72 -10.56
CA THR A 541 5.99 26.26 -11.81
C THR A 541 7.37 26.90 -11.59
N GLY A 542 8.27 26.15 -10.95
CA GLY A 542 9.66 26.53 -10.75
C GLY A 542 10.48 25.27 -10.92
N GLY A 543 11.01 25.08 -12.13
CA GLY A 543 12.11 24.15 -12.36
C GLY A 543 13.28 24.59 -11.48
N GLY A 544 13.34 24.03 -10.27
CA GLY A 544 14.57 23.90 -9.54
C GLY A 544 15.25 22.67 -10.11
N GLU A 545 16.43 22.86 -10.68
CA GLU A 545 17.40 21.78 -10.83
C GLU A 545 17.57 21.11 -9.45
N TRP A 546 17.40 19.79 -9.41
CA TRP A 546 17.65 18.94 -8.24
C TRP A 546 18.94 18.17 -8.47
#